data_AF-A0A3M2GGD2-F1
#
_entry.id   AF-A0A3M2GGD2-F1
#
_cell.length_a   1.000
_cell.length_b   1.000
_cell.length_c   1.000
_cell.angle_alpha   90.00
_cell.angle_beta   90.00
_cell.angle_gamma   90.00
#
_symmetry.space_group_name_H-M   'P 1'
#
loop_
_entity.id
_entity.type
_entity.pdbx_description
1 polymer ?
#
loop_
_entity_poly.entity_id
_entity_poly.type
_entity_poly.pdbx_seq_one_letter_code
_entity_poly.pdbx_strand_id
1 'polypeptide(L)'
;MTTTLERPVPEPAHPVDRGDEFAVEATEHNPGRNLPQRVGAALWGPMFAMALMAFAAGMILAIVRADIISDRDPADADTILILKHLTAAAIFLGFASVFSAITFAVAKILGEFRSGGGSVQESLHADEVQTLKMPLTAKGMLVFMMMGMMAILGGVIGHVVVAAGIDNTPADLLDGEQAFIVLQGIRRFGVVLFLVGIALGLTTIIRVLRFQAVRIREVTGA
;
A
#
# COMPACT_ATOMS: atom_id res chain seq x y z
N MET A 1 -17.19 26.80 -25.70
CA MET A 1 -16.15 25.80 -25.98
C MET A 1 -14.84 26.37 -25.45
N THR A 2 -14.50 26.01 -24.22
CA THR A 2 -13.35 26.54 -23.48
C THR A 2 -12.11 25.77 -23.95
N THR A 3 -11.17 26.49 -24.56
CA THR A 3 -9.84 25.98 -24.93
C THR A 3 -9.15 25.43 -23.70
N THR A 4 -8.98 24.11 -23.64
CA THR A 4 -8.03 23.46 -22.73
C THR A 4 -6.65 23.97 -23.09
N LEU A 5 -6.16 24.94 -22.32
CA LEU A 5 -4.75 25.33 -22.32
C LEU A 5 -3.95 24.05 -22.07
N GLU A 6 -3.23 23.59 -23.10
CA GLU A 6 -2.19 22.58 -22.92
C GLU A 6 -1.27 23.09 -21.81
N ARG A 7 -1.16 22.32 -20.73
CA ARG A 7 -0.17 22.64 -19.70
C ARG A 7 1.20 22.57 -20.36
N PRO A 8 2.06 23.59 -20.18
CA PRO A 8 3.41 23.55 -20.72
C PRO A 8 4.11 22.27 -20.27
N VAL A 9 4.90 21.68 -21.18
CA VAL A 9 5.74 20.51 -20.88
C VAL A 9 6.62 20.89 -19.68
N PRO A 10 6.59 20.14 -18.57
CA PRO A 10 7.38 20.49 -17.41
C PRO A 10 8.86 20.46 -17.78
N GLU A 11 9.55 21.55 -17.49
CA GLU A 11 10.98 21.70 -17.69
C GLU A 11 11.75 20.58 -16.97
N PRO A 12 12.82 20.03 -17.55
CA PRO A 12 13.57 18.95 -16.93
C PRO A 12 14.15 19.41 -15.58
N ALA A 13 13.80 18.66 -14.54
CA ALA A 13 14.29 18.98 -13.21
C ALA A 13 15.81 18.73 -13.12
N HIS A 14 16.54 19.69 -12.55
CA HIS A 14 17.98 19.60 -12.37
C HIS A 14 18.35 19.42 -10.89
N PRO A 15 19.36 18.59 -10.57
CA PRO A 15 19.80 18.40 -9.20
C PRO A 15 20.48 19.67 -8.68
N VAL A 16 20.12 20.09 -7.46
CA VAL A 16 20.76 21.22 -6.77
C VAL A 16 21.44 20.72 -5.50
N ASP A 17 22.70 21.10 -5.31
CA ASP A 17 23.41 20.91 -4.04
C ASP A 17 23.16 22.12 -3.13
N ARG A 18 22.45 21.87 -2.02
CA ARG A 18 22.05 22.90 -1.06
C ARG A 18 23.02 23.03 0.12
N GLY A 19 24.01 22.15 0.24
CA GLY A 19 24.89 22.08 1.42
C GLY A 19 24.19 21.68 2.73
N ASP A 20 22.88 21.37 2.68
CA ASP A 20 22.09 20.85 3.79
C ASP A 20 21.84 19.34 3.64
N GLU A 21 21.03 18.74 4.52
CA GLU A 21 20.73 17.31 4.50
C GLU A 21 19.73 16.88 3.39
N PHE A 22 19.25 17.80 2.54
CA PHE A 22 18.21 17.56 1.55
C PHE A 22 18.76 17.52 0.13
N ALA A 23 18.63 16.37 -0.51
CA ALA A 23 18.80 16.26 -1.96
C ALA A 23 17.52 16.73 -2.66
N VAL A 24 17.64 17.71 -3.55
CA VAL A 24 16.48 18.33 -4.22
C VAL A 24 16.60 18.29 -5.75
N GLU A 25 15.45 18.50 -6.38
CA GLU A 25 15.27 18.72 -7.81
C GLU A 25 14.59 20.09 -7.97
N ALA A 26 15.19 20.97 -8.77
CA ALA A 26 14.68 22.30 -9.05
C ALA A 26 14.01 22.36 -10.43
N THR A 27 12.93 23.14 -10.51
CA THR A 27 12.17 23.42 -11.74
C THR A 27 11.68 24.86 -11.71
N GLU A 28 11.48 25.50 -12.87
CA GLU A 28 10.92 26.85 -12.96
C GLU A 28 9.48 26.92 -12.39
N HIS A 29 8.71 25.85 -12.60
CA HIS A 29 7.32 25.75 -12.16
C HIS A 29 7.08 24.53 -11.28
N ASN A 30 5.95 24.52 -10.58
CA ASN A 30 5.50 23.43 -9.74
C ASN A 30 5.32 22.16 -10.59
N PRO A 31 6.13 21.12 -10.34
CA PRO A 31 6.10 19.91 -11.14
C PRO A 31 4.87 19.03 -10.84
N GLY A 32 4.06 19.38 -9.83
CA GLY A 32 2.89 18.63 -9.44
C GLY A 32 3.21 17.24 -8.90
N ARG A 33 2.22 16.33 -9.00
CA ARG A 33 2.33 14.96 -8.48
C ARG A 33 3.06 14.03 -9.45
N ASN A 34 4.00 13.25 -8.93
CA ASN A 34 4.64 12.17 -9.69
C ASN A 34 3.73 10.93 -9.80
N LEU A 35 4.17 9.93 -10.57
CA LEU A 35 3.35 8.74 -10.88
C LEU A 35 2.86 7.98 -9.63
N PRO A 36 3.72 7.57 -8.67
CA PRO A 36 3.25 6.92 -7.43
C PRO A 36 2.20 7.72 -6.66
N GLN A 37 2.33 9.04 -6.63
CA GLN A 37 1.40 9.92 -5.92
C GLN A 37 0.04 10.02 -6.64
N ARG A 38 0.05 10.05 -7.98
CA ARG A 38 -1.18 10.03 -8.79
C ARG A 38 -1.93 8.70 -8.63
N VAL A 39 -1.20 7.59 -8.70
CA VAL A 39 -1.74 6.24 -8.47
C VAL A 39 -2.30 6.14 -7.05
N GLY A 40 -1.56 6.64 -6.06
CA GLY A 40 -2.03 6.69 -4.66
C GLY A 40 -3.34 7.44 -4.50
N ALA A 41 -3.47 8.61 -5.14
CA ALA A 41 -4.70 9.40 -5.12
C ALA A 41 -5.91 8.66 -5.72
N ALA A 42 -5.70 7.83 -6.75
CA ALA A 42 -6.76 7.09 -7.41
C ALA A 42 -7.15 5.80 -6.66
N LEU A 43 -6.17 5.07 -6.11
CA LEU A 43 -6.39 3.71 -5.61
C LEU A 43 -6.69 3.61 -4.11
N TRP A 44 -6.41 4.65 -3.30
CA TRP A 44 -6.61 4.53 -1.84
C TRP A 44 -8.06 4.17 -1.47
N GLY A 45 -9.04 4.83 -2.09
CA GLY A 45 -10.47 4.64 -1.81
C GLY A 45 -10.99 3.26 -2.23
N PRO A 46 -10.76 2.83 -3.50
CA PRO A 46 -11.13 1.50 -3.95
C PRO A 46 -10.52 0.37 -3.10
N MET A 47 -9.24 0.48 -2.74
CA MET A 47 -8.61 -0.54 -1.88
C MET A 47 -9.21 -0.55 -0.48
N PHE A 48 -9.58 0.61 0.07
CA PHE A 48 -10.27 0.67 1.36
C PHE A 48 -11.66 0.00 1.29
N ALA A 49 -12.43 0.24 0.23
CA ALA A 49 -13.72 -0.42 0.02
C ALA A 49 -13.55 -1.95 -0.11
N MET A 50 -12.56 -2.40 -0.90
CA MET A 50 -12.23 -3.83 -1.04
C MET A 50 -11.88 -4.47 0.29
N ALA A 51 -11.16 -3.77 1.17
CA ALA A 51 -10.85 -4.26 2.50
C ALA A 51 -12.13 -4.56 3.30
N LEU A 52 -13.06 -3.60 3.36
CA LEU A 52 -14.31 -3.78 4.09
C LEU A 52 -15.11 -4.97 3.56
N MET A 53 -15.22 -5.09 2.24
CA MET A 53 -15.92 -6.20 1.59
C MET A 53 -15.27 -7.55 1.88
N ALA A 54 -13.94 -7.64 1.79
CA ALA A 54 -13.21 -8.87 2.01
C ALA A 54 -13.25 -9.34 3.47
N PHE A 55 -13.16 -8.41 4.43
CA PHE A 55 -13.37 -8.73 5.84
C PHE A 55 -14.80 -9.19 6.12
N ALA A 56 -15.81 -8.52 5.55
CA ALA A 56 -17.21 -8.94 5.69
C ALA A 56 -17.43 -10.36 5.13
N ALA A 57 -16.91 -10.64 3.94
CA ALA A 57 -16.97 -11.98 3.35
C ALA A 57 -16.27 -13.02 4.23
N GLY A 58 -15.07 -12.72 4.73
CA GLY A 58 -14.34 -13.59 5.65
C GLY A 58 -15.10 -13.88 6.94
N MET A 59 -15.78 -12.87 7.51
CA MET A 59 -16.62 -13.07 8.69
C MET A 59 -17.82 -13.97 8.41
N ILE A 60 -18.51 -13.79 7.28
CA ILE A 60 -19.64 -14.64 6.89
C ILE A 60 -19.18 -16.09 6.73
N LEU A 61 -18.07 -16.32 6.02
CA LEU A 61 -17.50 -17.67 5.86
C LEU A 61 -17.11 -18.29 7.21
N ALA A 62 -16.56 -17.51 8.14
CA ALA A 62 -16.22 -17.97 9.47
C ALA A 62 -17.46 -18.40 10.28
N ILE A 63 -18.57 -17.65 10.17
CA ILE A 63 -19.84 -17.96 10.83
C ILE A 63 -20.42 -19.27 10.26
N VAL A 64 -20.51 -19.40 8.94
CA VAL A 64 -21.00 -20.62 8.28
C VAL A 64 -20.16 -21.83 8.68
N ARG A 65 -18.84 -21.68 8.70
CA ARG A 65 -17.93 -22.75 9.14
C ARG A 65 -18.17 -23.13 10.60
N ALA A 66 -18.38 -22.16 11.48
CA ALA A 66 -18.62 -22.42 12.90
C ALA A 66 -19.94 -23.17 13.14
N ASP A 67 -20.97 -22.86 12.36
CA ASP A 67 -22.27 -23.54 12.37
C ASP A 67 -22.12 -25.03 12.01
N ILE A 68 -21.47 -25.33 10.87
CA ILE A 68 -21.21 -26.72 10.42
C ILE A 68 -20.36 -27.50 11.44
N ILE A 69 -19.33 -26.87 12.03
CA ILE A 69 -18.53 -27.50 13.09
C ILE A 69 -19.40 -27.88 14.30
N SER A 70 -20.46 -27.12 14.57
CA SER A 70 -21.32 -27.34 15.73
C SER A 70 -22.19 -28.61 15.62
N ASP A 71 -22.49 -29.05 14.39
CA ASP A 71 -23.26 -30.26 14.11
C ASP A 71 -22.46 -31.54 14.40
N ARG A 72 -21.12 -31.46 14.40
CA ARG A 72 -20.17 -32.55 14.69
C ARG A 72 -20.34 -33.77 13.78
N ASP A 73 -20.85 -33.58 12.57
CA ASP A 73 -20.91 -34.65 11.57
C ASP A 73 -19.50 -34.88 10.97
N PRO A 74 -18.93 -36.09 11.08
CA PRO A 74 -17.66 -36.42 10.43
C PRO A 74 -17.70 -36.27 8.90
N ALA A 75 -18.88 -36.33 8.27
CA ALA A 75 -19.04 -36.17 6.83
C ALA A 75 -18.69 -34.75 6.34
N ASP A 76 -18.67 -33.75 7.23
CA ASP A 76 -18.40 -32.35 6.90
C ASP A 76 -16.92 -31.96 6.96
N ALA A 77 -16.02 -32.91 7.23
CA ALA A 77 -14.59 -32.63 7.42
C ALA A 77 -13.97 -31.84 6.26
N ASP A 78 -14.29 -32.23 5.03
CA ASP A 78 -13.85 -31.56 3.80
C ASP A 78 -14.38 -30.13 3.72
N THR A 79 -15.69 -29.94 3.89
CA THR A 79 -16.34 -28.63 3.85
C THR A 79 -15.74 -27.69 4.91
N ILE A 80 -15.50 -28.20 6.11
CA ILE A 80 -14.87 -27.44 7.21
C ILE A 80 -13.45 -26.99 6.83
N LEU A 81 -12.68 -27.85 6.18
CA LEU A 81 -11.31 -27.53 5.73
C LEU A 81 -11.31 -26.56 4.54
N ILE A 82 -12.18 -26.75 3.55
CA ILE A 82 -12.38 -25.82 2.43
C ILE A 82 -12.72 -24.42 2.97
N LEU A 83 -13.72 -24.33 3.84
CA LEU A 83 -14.13 -23.06 4.44
C LEU A 83 -13.02 -22.45 5.30
N LYS A 84 -12.17 -23.25 5.95
CA LYS A 84 -11.01 -22.76 6.70
C LYS A 84 -10.04 -22.00 5.77
N HIS A 85 -9.74 -22.57 4.61
CA HIS A 85 -8.87 -21.95 3.60
C HIS A 85 -9.52 -20.70 2.98
N LEU A 86 -10.79 -20.78 2.59
CA LEU A 86 -11.50 -19.65 1.97
C LEU A 86 -11.69 -18.48 2.95
N THR A 87 -12.01 -18.76 4.21
CA THR A 87 -12.07 -17.75 5.27
C THR A 87 -10.74 -17.03 5.40
N ALA A 88 -9.63 -17.78 5.45
CA ALA A 88 -8.30 -17.21 5.53
C ALA A 88 -7.96 -16.38 4.28
N ALA A 89 -8.27 -16.86 3.09
CA ALA A 89 -8.08 -16.12 1.84
C ALA A 89 -8.82 -14.77 1.85
N ALA A 90 -10.11 -14.78 2.21
CA ALA A 90 -10.93 -13.57 2.28
C ALA A 90 -10.39 -12.55 3.29
N ILE A 91 -10.10 -12.97 4.52
CA ILE A 91 -9.58 -12.09 5.57
C ILE A 91 -8.23 -11.47 5.16
N PHE A 92 -7.35 -12.25 4.56
CA PHE A 92 -6.03 -11.75 4.16
C PHE A 92 -6.04 -10.92 2.88
N LEU A 93 -6.98 -11.15 1.97
CA LEU A 93 -7.28 -10.19 0.92
C LEU A 93 -7.72 -8.84 1.52
N GLY A 94 -8.50 -8.89 2.60
CA GLY A 94 -8.84 -7.72 3.41
C GLY A 94 -7.60 -7.00 3.94
N PHE A 95 -6.67 -7.71 4.59
CA PHE A 95 -5.41 -7.15 5.06
C PHE A 95 -4.56 -6.54 3.93
N ALA A 96 -4.38 -7.26 2.82
CA ALA A 96 -3.63 -6.75 1.66
C ALA A 96 -4.25 -5.44 1.15
N SER A 97 -5.58 -5.38 1.13
CA SER A 97 -6.34 -4.22 0.68
C SER A 97 -6.20 -3.04 1.64
N VAL A 98 -6.26 -3.26 2.97
CA VAL A 98 -6.03 -2.20 3.97
C VAL A 98 -4.62 -1.64 3.85
N PHE A 99 -3.60 -2.49 3.82
CA PHE A 99 -2.23 -2.01 3.74
C PHE A 99 -1.95 -1.27 2.43
N SER A 100 -2.55 -1.71 1.33
CA SER A 100 -2.51 -0.98 0.06
C SER A 100 -3.17 0.38 0.19
N ALA A 101 -4.37 0.45 0.79
CA ALA A 101 -5.10 1.69 0.98
C ALA A 101 -4.29 2.69 1.81
N ILE A 102 -3.68 2.25 2.92
CA ILE A 102 -2.80 3.07 3.76
C ILE A 102 -1.65 3.64 2.95
N THR A 103 -0.99 2.82 2.14
CA THR A 103 0.15 3.30 1.36
C THR A 103 -0.23 4.21 0.23
N PHE A 104 -1.31 3.90 -0.47
CA PHE A 104 -1.83 4.80 -1.48
C PHE A 104 -2.26 6.13 -0.86
N ALA A 105 -2.78 6.12 0.36
CA ALA A 105 -3.04 7.34 1.13
C ALA A 105 -1.73 8.08 1.50
N VAL A 106 -0.68 7.39 1.93
CA VAL A 106 0.66 8.00 2.17
C VAL A 106 1.20 8.63 0.90
N ALA A 107 1.16 7.91 -0.23
CA ALA A 107 1.60 8.43 -1.52
C ALA A 107 0.76 9.65 -1.95
N LYS A 108 -0.56 9.61 -1.75
CA LYS A 108 -1.44 10.77 -1.97
C LYS A 108 -1.00 11.97 -1.13
N ILE A 109 -0.81 11.78 0.19
CA ILE A 109 -0.38 12.84 1.12
C ILE A 109 0.96 13.46 0.69
N LEU A 110 1.95 12.63 0.35
CA LEU A 110 3.24 13.10 -0.17
C LEU A 110 3.08 13.88 -1.48
N GLY A 111 2.10 13.50 -2.31
CA GLY A 111 1.71 14.25 -3.51
C GLY A 111 1.12 15.61 -3.21
N GLU A 112 0.28 15.72 -2.17
CA GLU A 112 -0.24 17.01 -1.71
C GLU A 112 0.88 17.91 -1.18
N PHE A 113 1.87 17.36 -0.46
CA PHE A 113 3.01 18.16 -0.01
C PHE A 113 3.92 18.59 -1.16
N ARG A 114 4.16 17.71 -2.13
CA ARG A 114 4.96 18.07 -3.32
C ARG A 114 4.29 19.17 -4.12
N SER A 115 3.02 18.98 -4.47
CA SER A 115 2.27 19.93 -5.28
C SER A 115 1.94 21.20 -4.50
N GLY A 116 1.44 21.10 -3.28
CA GLY A 116 1.10 22.26 -2.45
C GLY A 116 2.32 23.09 -2.09
N GLY A 117 3.42 22.44 -1.67
CA GLY A 117 4.67 23.12 -1.37
C GLY A 117 5.30 23.80 -2.58
N GLY A 118 5.17 23.20 -3.77
CA GLY A 118 5.59 23.84 -5.02
C GLY A 118 4.79 25.10 -5.33
N SER A 119 3.46 25.05 -5.22
CA SER A 119 2.60 26.22 -5.46
C SER A 119 2.83 27.36 -4.46
N VAL A 120 3.17 27.04 -3.20
CA VAL A 120 3.55 28.08 -2.23
C VAL A 120 4.84 28.77 -2.65
N GLN A 121 5.86 28.02 -3.08
CA GLN A 121 7.12 28.61 -3.56
C GLN A 121 6.89 29.51 -4.79
N GLU A 122 6.07 29.09 -5.76
CA GLU A 122 5.68 29.92 -6.91
C GLU A 122 4.97 31.20 -6.47
N SER A 123 4.03 31.09 -5.53
CA SER A 123 3.25 32.25 -5.04
C SER A 123 4.09 33.28 -4.30
N LEU A 124 5.22 32.86 -3.76
CA LEU A 124 6.18 33.72 -3.06
C LEU A 124 7.29 34.23 -4.00
N HIS A 125 7.15 34.01 -5.32
CA HIS A 125 8.13 34.42 -6.32
C HIS A 125 9.54 33.86 -6.05
N ALA A 126 9.63 32.63 -5.56
CA ALA A 126 10.91 31.94 -5.51
C ALA A 126 11.49 31.84 -6.92
N ASP A 127 12.79 32.14 -7.08
CA ASP A 127 13.48 32.04 -8.38
C ASP A 127 13.36 30.64 -8.99
N GLU A 128 13.34 29.61 -8.13
CA GLU A 128 13.13 28.22 -8.52
C GLU A 128 12.27 27.46 -7.51
N VAL A 129 11.39 26.60 -8.03
CA VAL A 129 10.62 25.65 -7.23
C VAL A 129 11.45 24.43 -6.94
N GLN A 130 11.76 24.21 -5.66
CA GLN A 130 12.54 23.06 -5.23
C GLN A 130 11.66 21.99 -4.63
N THR A 131 11.87 20.75 -5.05
CA THR A 131 11.19 19.58 -4.53
C THR A 131 12.18 18.53 -4.03
N LEU A 132 11.81 17.81 -2.98
CA LEU A 132 12.68 16.78 -2.42
C LEU A 132 12.82 15.60 -3.41
N LYS A 133 14.06 15.24 -3.73
CA LYS A 133 14.37 14.01 -4.44
C LYS A 133 13.97 12.80 -3.58
N MET A 134 13.52 11.73 -4.21
CA MET A 134 12.99 10.56 -3.50
C MET A 134 14.01 10.01 -2.47
N PRO A 135 13.73 10.11 -1.16
CA PRO A 135 14.68 9.68 -0.13
C PRO A 135 14.77 8.15 -0.06
N LEU A 136 15.85 7.63 0.51
CA LEU A 136 16.06 6.18 0.66
C LEU A 136 14.93 5.50 1.43
N THR A 137 14.36 6.16 2.43
CA THR A 137 13.20 5.66 3.19
C THR A 137 11.99 5.44 2.30
N ALA A 138 11.75 6.32 1.31
CA ALA A 138 10.64 6.17 0.38
C ALA A 138 10.86 4.99 -0.57
N LYS A 139 12.11 4.77 -1.02
CA LYS A 139 12.47 3.61 -1.84
C LYS A 139 12.32 2.32 -1.05
N GLY A 140 12.80 2.31 0.19
CA GLY A 140 12.66 1.20 1.12
C GLY A 140 11.19 0.86 1.37
N MET A 141 10.35 1.86 1.64
CA MET A 141 8.90 1.69 1.75
C MET A 141 8.36 0.91 0.54
N LEU A 142 8.61 1.38 -0.70
CA LEU A 142 8.10 0.69 -1.89
C LEU A 142 8.57 -0.77 -1.98
N VAL A 143 9.85 -1.04 -1.71
CA VAL A 143 10.42 -2.39 -1.79
C VAL A 143 9.78 -3.33 -0.75
N PHE A 144 9.76 -2.94 0.52
CA PHE A 144 9.15 -3.75 1.59
C PHE A 144 7.67 -4.02 1.35
N MET A 145 6.98 -3.03 0.78
CA MET A 145 5.58 -3.14 0.42
C MET A 145 5.31 -4.08 -0.74
N MET A 146 6.13 -4.02 -1.80
CA MET A 146 6.02 -4.97 -2.90
C MET A 146 6.26 -6.40 -2.41
N MET A 147 7.29 -6.62 -1.57
CA MET A 147 7.55 -7.94 -0.99
C MET A 147 6.40 -8.41 -0.08
N GLY A 148 5.89 -7.52 0.79
CA GLY A 148 4.73 -7.81 1.63
C GLY A 148 3.49 -8.17 0.82
N MET A 149 3.22 -7.43 -0.25
CA MET A 149 2.11 -7.68 -1.17
C MET A 149 2.23 -9.06 -1.83
N MET A 150 3.40 -9.39 -2.36
CA MET A 150 3.66 -10.68 -2.98
C MET A 150 3.46 -11.83 -1.99
N ALA A 151 3.95 -11.70 -0.76
CA ALA A 151 3.77 -12.71 0.26
C ALA A 151 2.30 -12.90 0.66
N ILE A 152 1.55 -11.80 0.87
CA ILE A 152 0.13 -11.89 1.23
C ILE A 152 -0.69 -12.46 0.07
N LEU A 153 -0.55 -11.92 -1.15
CA LEU A 153 -1.31 -12.39 -2.31
C LEU A 153 -0.94 -13.83 -2.68
N GLY A 154 0.35 -14.19 -2.62
CA GLY A 154 0.78 -15.58 -2.79
C GLY A 154 0.13 -16.52 -1.78
N GLY A 155 0.03 -16.09 -0.52
CA GLY A 155 -0.68 -16.84 0.52
C GLY A 155 -2.20 -16.93 0.30
N VAL A 156 -2.84 -15.87 -0.22
CA VAL A 156 -4.27 -15.87 -0.58
C VAL A 156 -4.53 -16.83 -1.73
N ILE A 157 -3.75 -16.73 -2.80
CA ILE A 157 -3.85 -17.62 -3.97
C ILE A 157 -3.61 -19.07 -3.54
N GLY A 158 -2.57 -19.32 -2.73
CA GLY A 158 -2.29 -20.65 -2.21
C GLY A 158 -3.46 -21.24 -1.41
N HIS A 159 -4.17 -20.44 -0.61
CA HIS A 159 -5.37 -20.91 0.07
C HIS A 159 -6.48 -21.30 -0.88
N VAL A 160 -6.74 -20.50 -1.92
CA VAL A 160 -7.78 -20.79 -2.90
C VAL A 160 -7.44 -22.05 -3.70
N VAL A 161 -6.18 -22.22 -4.10
CA VAL A 161 -5.71 -23.41 -4.83
C VAL A 161 -5.86 -24.68 -3.98
N VAL A 162 -5.44 -24.63 -2.71
CA VAL A 162 -5.60 -25.80 -1.81
C VAL A 162 -7.07 -26.11 -1.58
N ALA A 163 -7.91 -25.09 -1.35
CA ALA A 163 -9.34 -25.28 -1.17
C ALA A 163 -10.01 -25.94 -2.39
N ALA A 164 -9.55 -25.61 -3.61
CA ALA A 164 -10.08 -26.16 -4.85
C ALA A 164 -9.63 -27.61 -5.14
N GLY A 165 -8.64 -28.13 -4.40
CA GLY A 165 -8.08 -29.47 -4.62
C GLY A 165 -8.42 -30.50 -3.54
N ILE A 166 -9.35 -30.20 -2.63
CA ILE A 166 -9.78 -31.15 -1.58
C ILE A 166 -10.88 -32.06 -2.17
N ASP A 167 -10.61 -33.37 -2.26
CA ASP A 167 -11.48 -34.36 -2.92
C ASP A 167 -11.78 -35.63 -2.05
N ASN A 168 -12.23 -35.46 -0.80
CA ASN A 168 -12.73 -36.51 0.12
C ASN A 168 -11.78 -37.68 0.39
N THR A 169 -10.46 -37.46 0.30
CA THR A 169 -9.48 -38.46 0.75
C THR A 169 -8.86 -38.06 2.10
N PRO A 170 -8.54 -39.04 2.99
CA PRO A 170 -7.86 -38.73 4.25
C PRO A 170 -6.47 -38.08 4.07
N ALA A 171 -5.81 -38.31 2.94
CA ALA A 171 -4.53 -37.70 2.62
C ALA A 171 -4.67 -36.20 2.35
N ASP A 172 -5.72 -35.80 1.60
CA ASP A 172 -5.98 -34.39 1.27
C ASP A 172 -6.27 -33.56 2.53
N LEU A 173 -6.95 -34.15 3.52
CA LEU A 173 -7.21 -33.48 4.80
C LEU A 173 -5.92 -33.15 5.57
N LEU A 174 -4.97 -34.09 5.59
CA LEU A 174 -3.67 -33.89 6.24
C LEU A 174 -2.82 -32.87 5.48
N ASP A 175 -2.74 -33.01 4.16
CA ASP A 175 -1.97 -32.12 3.31
C ASP A 175 -2.53 -30.70 3.33
N GLY A 176 -3.86 -30.56 3.32
CA GLY A 176 -4.54 -29.28 3.44
C GLY A 176 -4.27 -28.60 4.79
N GLU A 177 -4.30 -29.34 5.89
CA GLU A 177 -3.94 -28.83 7.22
C GLU A 177 -2.47 -28.38 7.29
N GLN A 178 -1.55 -29.16 6.74
CA GLN A 178 -0.14 -28.78 6.66
C GLN A 178 0.06 -27.53 5.80
N ALA A 179 -0.59 -27.47 4.64
CA ALA A 179 -0.55 -26.30 3.76
C ALA A 179 -1.11 -25.06 4.46
N PHE A 180 -2.17 -25.19 5.26
CA PHE A 180 -2.72 -24.09 6.05
C PHE A 180 -1.66 -23.45 6.96
N ILE A 181 -0.88 -24.27 7.67
CA ILE A 181 0.18 -23.82 8.59
C ILE A 181 1.27 -23.07 7.82
N VAL A 182 1.76 -23.64 6.71
CA VAL A 182 2.82 -23.03 5.89
C VAL A 182 2.35 -21.68 5.32
N LEU A 183 1.16 -21.65 4.71
CA LEU A 183 0.59 -20.44 4.15
C LEU A 183 0.39 -19.37 5.23
N GLN A 184 -0.03 -19.76 6.45
CA GLN A 184 -0.16 -18.84 7.57
C GLN A 184 1.18 -18.17 7.91
N GLY A 185 2.28 -18.93 7.92
CA GLY A 185 3.63 -18.40 8.10
C GLY A 185 3.99 -17.35 7.05
N ILE A 186 3.78 -17.67 5.76
CA ILE A 186 4.06 -16.76 4.64
C ILE A 186 3.29 -15.44 4.80
N ARG A 187 1.99 -15.51 5.12
CA ARG A 187 1.17 -14.30 5.25
C ARG A 187 1.55 -13.45 6.45
N ARG A 188 1.85 -14.06 7.60
CA ARG A 188 2.33 -13.33 8.78
C ARG A 188 3.64 -12.61 8.50
N PHE A 189 4.55 -13.26 7.77
CA PHE A 189 5.77 -12.60 7.30
C PHE A 189 5.46 -11.42 6.37
N GLY A 190 4.52 -11.59 5.43
CA GLY A 190 4.04 -10.50 4.57
C GLY A 190 3.50 -9.29 5.34
N VAL A 191 2.75 -9.52 6.42
CA VAL A 191 2.28 -8.44 7.32
C VAL A 191 3.45 -7.68 7.93
N VAL A 192 4.48 -8.38 8.43
CA VAL A 192 5.68 -7.73 9.00
C VAL A 192 6.36 -6.83 7.98
N LEU A 193 6.52 -7.29 6.73
CA LEU A 193 7.10 -6.48 5.65
C LEU A 193 6.28 -5.21 5.38
N PHE A 194 4.95 -5.30 5.37
CA PHE A 194 4.08 -4.12 5.26
C PHE A 194 4.28 -3.14 6.42
N LEU A 195 4.35 -3.63 7.65
CA LEU A 195 4.55 -2.77 8.83
C LEU A 195 5.91 -2.04 8.77
N VAL A 196 6.97 -2.73 8.35
CA VAL A 196 8.28 -2.11 8.09
C VAL A 196 8.17 -1.04 6.99
N GLY A 197 7.47 -1.35 5.90
CA GLY A 197 7.21 -0.40 4.82
C GLY A 197 6.47 0.86 5.31
N ILE A 198 5.41 0.69 6.10
CA ILE A 198 4.64 1.80 6.68
C ILE A 198 5.51 2.65 7.59
N ALA A 199 6.35 2.05 8.44
CA ALA A 199 7.27 2.78 9.30
C ALA A 199 8.22 3.67 8.47
N LEU A 200 8.80 3.14 7.39
CA LEU A 200 9.62 3.91 6.45
C LEU A 200 8.84 5.00 5.71
N GLY A 201 7.57 4.76 5.41
CA GLY A 201 6.64 5.75 4.85
C GLY A 201 6.41 6.93 5.80
N LEU A 202 6.20 6.66 7.09
CA LEU A 202 6.07 7.70 8.11
C LEU A 202 7.36 8.51 8.27
N THR A 203 8.52 7.86 8.28
CA THR A 203 9.82 8.57 8.28
C THR A 203 9.98 9.47 7.06
N THR A 204 9.50 9.01 5.90
CA THR A 204 9.50 9.81 4.66
C THR A 204 8.62 11.05 4.79
N ILE A 205 7.41 10.91 5.37
CA ILE A 205 6.52 12.04 5.65
C ILE A 205 7.23 13.08 6.53
N ILE A 206 7.85 12.64 7.63
CA ILE A 206 8.60 13.54 8.53
C ILE A 206 9.69 14.29 7.76
N ARG A 207 10.46 13.61 6.91
CA ARG A 207 11.54 14.24 6.12
C ARG A 207 10.99 15.27 5.13
N VAL A 208 9.86 14.98 4.48
CA VAL A 208 9.20 15.92 3.56
C VAL A 208 8.66 17.14 4.32
N LEU A 209 8.04 16.96 5.49
CA LEU A 209 7.55 18.07 6.31
C LEU A 209 8.70 18.99 6.78
N ARG A 210 9.82 18.40 7.22
CA ARG A 210 11.02 19.17 7.58
C ARG A 210 11.56 19.98 6.41
N PHE A 211 11.65 19.36 5.23
CA PHE A 211 12.06 20.04 4.01
C PHE A 211 11.13 21.22 3.68
N GLN A 212 9.81 21.00 3.70
CA GLN A 212 8.85 22.07 3.41
C GLN A 212 8.96 23.24 4.40
N ALA A 213 9.14 22.96 5.69
CA ALA A 213 9.31 23.99 6.70
C ALA A 213 10.58 24.84 6.49
N VAL A 214 11.70 24.19 6.16
CA VAL A 214 12.97 24.87 5.85
C VAL A 214 12.82 25.71 4.58
N ARG A 215 12.24 25.13 3.53
CA ARG A 215 12.12 25.80 2.23
C ARG A 215 11.21 27.03 2.29
N ILE A 216 10.10 26.95 3.02
CA ILE A 216 9.22 28.11 3.21
C ILE A 216 9.98 29.27 3.88
N ARG A 217 10.76 28.99 4.93
CA ARG A 217 11.57 29.99 5.63
C ARG A 217 12.55 30.69 4.72
N GLU A 218 13.30 29.91 3.93
CA GLU A 218 14.26 30.43 2.94
C GLU A 218 13.61 31.37 1.94
N VAL A 219 12.46 30.98 1.39
CA VAL A 219 11.77 31.78 0.37
C VAL A 219 11.15 33.04 0.98
N THR A 220 10.71 32.99 2.24
CA THR A 220 10.19 34.17 2.95
C THR A 220 11.27 35.08 3.55
N GLY A 221 12.54 34.65 3.54
CA GLY A 221 13.63 35.36 4.21
C GLY A 221 13.51 35.41 5.75
N ALA A 222 12.85 34.42 6.37
CA ALA A 222 12.51 34.36 7.79
C ALA A 222 13.31 33.30 8.58
#